data_AF-A0A2J8UYP3-F1
#
_entry.id   AF-A0A2J8UYP3-F1
#
_cell.length_a   1.000
_cell.length_b   1.000
_cell.length_c   1.000
_cell.angle_alpha   90.00
_cell.angle_beta   90.00
_cell.angle_gamma   90.00
#
_symmetry.space_group_name_H-M   'P 1'
#
loop_
_entity.id
_entity.type
_entity.pdbx_description
1 polymer ?
#
loop_
_entity_poly.entity_id
_entity_poly.type
_entity_poly.pdbx_seq_one_letter_code
_entity_poly.pdbx_strand_id
1 'polypeptide(L)'
;QTKYDWDLLAARSIWAFGPDATGPNILVDDTLPSEVDKALLGSVKDSIVQGFQWGTREGPLCDELIRNVKFKILDAVVAQEPLHRGGGQIIPTARRVVYSAFLMGARDSGCTHPRLPSVHHQSFYPSHRLFWL
;
A
#
# COMPACT_ATOMS: atom_id res chain seq x y z
N GLN A 1 -24.96 2.09 -4.52
CA GLN A 1 -23.90 1.97 -3.48
C GLN A 1 -23.60 0.49 -3.28
N THR A 2 -23.24 -0.22 -4.37
CA THR A 2 -23.51 -1.68 -4.49
C THR A 2 -22.63 -2.38 -5.54
N LYS A 3 -21.48 -1.82 -5.93
CA LYS A 3 -20.69 -2.39 -7.05
C LYS A 3 -19.54 -3.31 -6.61
N TYR A 4 -19.12 -3.29 -5.34
CA TYR A 4 -17.95 -4.06 -4.87
C TYR A 4 -17.97 -4.53 -3.39
N ASP A 5 -19.11 -4.46 -2.69
CA ASP A 5 -19.20 -4.78 -1.23
C ASP A 5 -18.05 -4.16 -0.40
N TRP A 6 -17.64 -2.96 -0.76
CA TRP A 6 -16.70 -2.20 0.05
C TRP A 6 -17.45 -1.56 1.19
N ASP A 7 -17.02 -1.92 2.40
CA ASP A 7 -17.42 -1.22 3.61
C ASP A 7 -17.15 0.29 3.45
N LEU A 8 -18.11 1.12 3.84
CA LEU A 8 -18.04 2.57 3.71
C LEU A 8 -16.84 3.14 4.46
N LEU A 9 -16.40 2.44 5.51
CA LEU A 9 -15.16 2.72 6.22
C LEU A 9 -13.93 2.49 5.35
N ALA A 10 -13.84 1.34 4.66
CA ALA A 10 -12.71 1.01 3.80
C ALA A 10 -12.58 1.95 2.59
N ALA A 11 -13.70 2.48 2.08
CA ALA A 11 -13.71 3.44 0.99
C ALA A 11 -13.15 4.82 1.40
N ARG A 12 -13.32 5.22 2.67
CA ARG A 12 -12.80 6.49 3.20
C ARG A 12 -11.31 6.47 3.49
N SER A 13 -10.74 5.29 3.66
CA SER A 13 -9.33 5.12 3.98
C SER A 13 -8.43 4.94 2.75
N ILE A 14 -8.94 5.17 1.54
CA ILE A 14 -8.12 5.13 0.33
C ILE A 14 -7.23 6.38 0.30
N TRP A 15 -5.93 6.17 0.18
CA TRP A 15 -4.95 7.25 0.14
C TRP A 15 -4.56 7.64 -1.27
N ALA A 16 -4.33 6.66 -2.14
CA ALA A 16 -3.90 6.89 -3.50
C ALA A 16 -4.18 5.70 -4.41
N PHE A 17 -4.23 5.99 -5.70
CA PHE A 17 -4.09 5.01 -6.77
C PHE A 17 -2.66 5.07 -7.33
N GLY A 18 -2.16 3.94 -7.81
CA GLY A 18 -0.81 3.82 -8.37
C GLY A 18 -0.80 2.93 -9.63
N PRO A 19 0.13 3.12 -10.58
CA PRO A 19 1.32 3.99 -10.52
C PRO A 19 1.06 5.48 -10.78
N ASP A 20 -0.08 5.82 -11.38
CA ASP A 20 -0.53 7.21 -11.59
C ASP A 20 -1.86 7.44 -10.85
N ALA A 21 -2.41 8.66 -10.91
CA ALA A 21 -3.63 9.04 -10.20
C ALA A 21 -4.88 8.19 -10.52
N THR A 22 -4.86 7.48 -11.66
CA THR A 22 -5.92 6.55 -12.11
C THR A 22 -5.41 5.13 -12.29
N GLY A 23 -4.33 4.77 -11.59
CA GLY A 23 -3.69 3.47 -11.75
C GLY A 23 -4.51 2.32 -11.15
N PRO A 24 -4.26 1.07 -11.59
CA PRO A 24 -5.01 -0.11 -11.18
C PRO A 24 -4.68 -0.59 -9.76
N ASN A 25 -3.71 0.01 -9.08
CA ASN A 25 -3.32 -0.33 -7.71
C ASN A 25 -3.94 0.63 -6.73
N ILE A 26 -4.26 0.14 -5.53
CA ILE A 26 -4.94 0.91 -4.50
C ILE A 26 -4.10 0.85 -3.22
N LEU A 27 -3.84 2.01 -2.62
CA LEU A 27 -3.27 2.13 -1.28
C LEU A 27 -4.38 2.50 -0.29
N VAL A 28 -4.56 1.67 0.74
CA VAL A 28 -5.58 1.84 1.79
C VAL A 28 -4.92 1.88 3.16
N ASP A 29 -5.39 2.78 4.02
CA ASP A 29 -5.07 2.80 5.45
C ASP A 29 -6.06 1.93 6.24
N ASP A 30 -5.56 0.83 6.81
CA ASP A 30 -6.31 -0.07 7.68
C ASP A 30 -5.78 0.02 9.13
N THR A 31 -5.02 1.08 9.47
CA THR A 31 -4.42 1.26 10.81
C THR A 31 -5.49 1.69 11.82
N LEU A 32 -5.39 1.15 13.03
CA LEU A 32 -6.29 1.50 14.14
C LEU A 32 -5.86 2.81 14.82
N PRO A 33 -6.77 3.78 15.04
CA PRO A 33 -6.44 5.04 15.74
C PRO A 33 -5.90 4.86 17.17
N SER A 34 -6.15 3.70 17.79
CA SER A 34 -5.62 3.35 19.11
C SER A 34 -4.18 2.85 19.07
N GLU A 35 -3.70 2.38 17.91
CA GLU A 35 -2.35 1.84 17.72
C GLU A 35 -1.44 2.88 17.05
N VAL A 36 -1.98 3.70 16.14
CA VAL A 36 -1.22 4.68 15.36
C VAL A 36 -1.78 6.09 15.53
N ASP A 37 -0.88 7.05 15.78
CA ASP A 37 -1.22 8.48 15.78
C ASP A 37 -1.54 8.94 14.34
N LYS A 38 -2.83 9.18 14.08
CA LYS A 38 -3.33 9.62 12.76
C LYS A 38 -2.80 10.98 12.32
N ALA A 39 -2.49 11.89 13.26
CA ALA A 39 -1.92 13.20 12.90
C ALA A 39 -0.48 13.05 12.43
N LEU A 40 0.29 12.22 13.14
CA LEU A 40 1.67 11.89 12.79
C LEU A 40 1.73 11.14 11.46
N LEU A 41 0.86 10.15 11.27
CA LEU A 41 0.74 9.39 10.03
C LEU A 41 0.34 10.28 8.85
N GLY A 42 -0.59 11.22 9.08
CA GLY A 42 -0.99 12.21 8.08
C GLY A 42 0.16 13.09 7.58
N SER A 43 1.13 13.41 8.44
CA SER A 43 2.29 14.25 8.08
C SER A 43 3.24 13.59 7.06
N VAL A 44 3.30 12.25 7.05
CA VAL A 44 4.16 11.47 6.15
C VAL A 44 3.39 10.87 4.98
N LYS A 45 2.07 11.08 4.92
CA LYS A 45 1.18 10.53 3.90
C LYS A 45 1.67 10.81 2.49
N ASP A 46 2.04 12.06 2.18
CA ASP A 46 2.47 12.43 0.83
C ASP A 46 3.77 11.73 0.42
N SER A 47 4.71 11.57 1.37
CA SER A 47 5.94 10.81 1.15
C SER A 47 5.68 9.32 0.91
N ILE A 48 4.73 8.73 1.64
CA ILE A 48 4.32 7.33 1.44
C ILE A 48 3.66 7.17 0.07
N VAL A 49 2.77 8.08 -0.31
CA VAL A 49 2.08 8.04 -1.62
C VAL A 49 3.10 8.17 -2.76
N GLN A 50 4.09 9.06 -2.65
CA GLN A 50 5.16 9.19 -3.63
C GLN A 50 5.99 7.90 -3.74
N GLY A 51 6.40 7.33 -2.60
CA GLY A 51 7.12 6.05 -2.59
C GLY A 51 6.30 4.90 -3.17
N PHE A 52 4.99 4.89 -2.94
CA PHE A 52 4.05 3.91 -3.48
C PHE A 52 3.88 4.01 -5.00
N GLN A 53 3.67 5.22 -5.52
CA GLN A 53 3.54 5.45 -6.96
C GLN A 53 4.83 5.10 -7.70
N TRP A 54 5.98 5.49 -7.13
CA TRP A 54 7.28 5.14 -7.69
C TRP A 54 7.53 3.63 -7.64
N GLY A 55 7.28 2.99 -6.50
CA GLY A 55 7.42 1.55 -6.34
C GLY A 55 6.52 0.77 -7.28
N THR A 56 5.26 1.17 -7.46
CA THR A 56 4.34 0.51 -8.40
C THR A 56 4.65 0.78 -9.87
N ARG A 57 5.41 1.84 -10.18
CA ARG A 57 5.87 2.14 -11.54
C ARG A 57 7.02 1.25 -11.99
N GLU A 58 8.04 1.09 -11.15
CA GLU A 58 9.19 0.26 -11.48
C GLU A 58 8.93 -1.21 -11.13
N GLY A 59 8.28 -1.55 -10.02
CA GLY A 59 8.05 -2.95 -9.65
C GLY A 59 9.35 -3.71 -9.31
N PRO A 60 9.27 -4.86 -8.61
CA PRO A 60 10.46 -5.53 -8.06
C PRO A 60 11.05 -6.68 -8.92
N LEU A 61 10.36 -7.12 -9.97
CA LEU A 61 10.73 -8.34 -10.71
C LEU A 61 11.53 -8.06 -12.00
N CYS A 62 11.07 -7.10 -12.81
CA CYS A 62 11.64 -6.83 -14.14
C CYS A 62 11.56 -5.33 -14.54
N ASP A 63 11.55 -4.42 -13.56
CA ASP A 63 11.27 -2.99 -13.81
C ASP A 63 9.92 -2.76 -14.57
N GLU A 64 8.94 -3.63 -14.32
CA GLU A 64 7.59 -3.58 -14.88
C GLU A 64 6.54 -3.03 -13.90
N LEU A 65 5.56 -2.33 -14.46
CA LEU A 65 4.42 -1.79 -13.72
C LEU A 65 3.68 -2.88 -12.93
N ILE A 66 3.55 -2.70 -11.61
CA ILE A 66 2.68 -3.52 -10.78
C ILE A 66 1.23 -3.24 -11.18
N ARG A 67 0.37 -4.25 -11.29
CA ARG A 67 -1.05 -4.09 -11.63
C ARG A 67 -1.95 -4.94 -10.74
N ASN A 68 -3.15 -4.41 -10.47
CA ASN A 68 -4.24 -5.11 -9.79
C ASN A 68 -3.90 -5.56 -8.36
N VAL A 69 -3.12 -4.76 -7.63
CA VAL A 69 -2.72 -5.05 -6.24
C VAL A 69 -3.33 -4.04 -5.28
N LYS A 70 -3.90 -4.55 -4.19
CA LYS A 70 -4.40 -3.75 -3.07
C LYS A 70 -3.37 -3.77 -1.93
N PHE A 71 -2.75 -2.63 -1.67
CA PHE A 71 -1.85 -2.43 -0.55
C PHE A 71 -2.63 -1.89 0.65
N LYS A 72 -2.42 -2.49 1.81
CA LYS A 72 -3.02 -2.07 3.08
C LYS A 72 -1.93 -1.72 4.07
N ILE A 73 -2.01 -0.54 4.65
CA ILE A 73 -1.18 -0.13 5.78
C ILE A 73 -1.87 -0.66 7.04
N LEU A 74 -1.25 -1.65 7.70
CA LEU A 74 -1.78 -2.26 8.92
C LEU A 74 -1.24 -1.58 10.17
N ASP A 75 0.01 -1.15 10.12
CA ASP A 75 0.72 -0.51 11.21
C ASP A 75 1.74 0.48 10.64
N ALA A 76 2.04 1.54 11.39
CA ALA A 76 3.02 2.54 11.03
C ALA A 76 3.54 3.24 12.28
N VAL A 77 4.82 3.04 12.59
CA VAL A 77 5.52 3.81 13.61
C VAL A 77 6.35 4.88 12.93
N VAL A 78 6.19 6.12 13.38
CA VAL A 78 6.81 7.30 12.77
C VAL A 78 7.53 8.06 13.87
N ALA A 79 8.70 8.60 13.55
CA ALA A 79 9.47 9.42 14.48
C ALA A 79 8.73 10.73 14.81
N GLN A 80 8.83 11.17 16.06
CA GLN A 80 8.21 12.42 16.54
C GLN A 80 8.91 13.65 15.95
N GLU A 81 10.24 13.65 15.86
CA GLU A 81 10.97 14.79 15.29
C GLU A 81 10.82 14.87 13.75
N PRO A 82 10.43 16.04 13.21
CA PRO A 82 10.31 16.25 11.77
C PRO A 82 11.58 15.94 10.96
N LEU A 83 12.75 16.13 11.56
CA LEU A 83 14.05 15.90 10.92
C LEU A 83 14.24 14.43 10.51
N HIS A 84 13.74 13.50 11.31
CA HIS A 84 13.90 12.06 11.09
C HIS A 84 12.90 11.49 10.09
N ARG A 85 11.77 12.17 9.87
CA ARG A 85 10.70 11.77 8.93
C ARG A 85 10.72 12.55 7.61
N GLY A 86 11.85 13.13 7.25
CA GLY A 86 12.03 13.83 5.98
C GLY A 86 11.71 12.91 4.79
N GLY A 87 11.19 13.48 3.69
CA GLY A 87 10.78 12.71 2.51
C GLY A 87 11.89 11.79 1.95
N GLY A 88 13.15 12.22 2.02
CA GLY A 88 14.29 11.42 1.60
C GLY A 88 14.51 10.11 2.40
N GLN A 89 13.95 9.99 3.61
CA GLN A 89 13.97 8.77 4.41
C GLN A 89 12.71 7.93 4.18
N ILE A 90 11.55 8.57 4.13
CA ILE A 90 10.26 7.88 4.04
C ILE A 90 10.02 7.31 2.63
N ILE A 91 10.32 8.06 1.57
CA ILE A 91 10.08 7.64 0.17
C ILE A 91 10.80 6.32 -0.17
N PRO A 92 12.13 6.18 0.01
CA PRO A 92 12.80 4.92 -0.31
C PRO A 92 12.35 3.77 0.60
N THR A 93 11.99 4.06 1.85
CA THR A 93 11.47 3.07 2.79
C THR A 93 10.11 2.55 2.33
N ALA A 94 9.16 3.44 2.00
CA ALA A 94 7.85 3.08 1.48
C ALA A 94 7.96 2.26 0.18
N ARG A 95 8.88 2.63 -0.71
CA ARG A 95 9.15 1.87 -1.94
C ARG A 95 9.62 0.44 -1.64
N ARG A 96 10.55 0.26 -0.69
CA ARG A 96 11.01 -1.08 -0.27
C ARG A 96 9.89 -1.91 0.35
N VAL A 97 9.00 -1.29 1.13
CA VAL A 97 7.82 -1.96 1.72
C VAL A 97 6.84 -2.43 0.65
N VAL A 98 6.61 -1.63 -0.39
CA VAL A 98 5.77 -2.04 -1.53
C VAL A 98 6.34 -3.28 -2.22
N TYR A 99 7.66 -3.33 -2.41
CA TYR A 99 8.32 -4.48 -3.00
C TYR A 99 8.25 -5.72 -2.11
N SER A 100 8.53 -5.59 -0.82
CA SER A 100 8.47 -6.73 0.10
C SER A 100 7.05 -7.27 0.23
N ALA A 101 6.05 -6.40 0.34
CA ALA A 101 4.64 -6.78 0.39
C ALA A 101 4.19 -7.48 -0.89
N PHE A 102 4.60 -6.97 -2.06
CA PHE A 102 4.28 -7.59 -3.34
C PHE A 102 4.91 -8.98 -3.48
N LEU A 103 6.20 -9.13 -3.15
CA LEU A 103 6.90 -10.42 -3.22
C LEU A 103 6.35 -11.44 -2.20
N MET A 104 5.92 -10.97 -1.03
CA MET A 104 5.30 -11.84 -0.02
C MET A 104 3.91 -12.30 -0.47
N GLY A 105 3.11 -11.41 -1.07
CA GLY A 105 1.82 -11.76 -1.66
C GLY A 105 1.93 -12.61 -2.93
N ALA A 106 3.04 -12.50 -3.67
CA ALA A 106 3.30 -13.28 -4.88
C ALA A 106 3.49 -14.78 -4.62
N ARG A 107 3.75 -15.19 -3.37
CA ARG A 107 3.77 -16.62 -3.01
C ARG A 107 2.42 -17.30 -3.21
N ASP A 108 1.32 -16.54 -3.17
CA ASP A 108 -0.03 -17.01 -3.47
C ASP A 108 -0.58 -16.46 -4.80
N SER A 109 0.14 -15.54 -5.46
CA SER A 109 -0.29 -14.90 -6.70
C SER A 109 0.52 -15.45 -7.87
N GLY A 110 0.09 -16.60 -8.40
CA GLY A 110 0.66 -17.18 -9.62
C GLY A 110 0.73 -16.15 -10.75
N CYS A 111 1.87 -16.14 -11.46
CA CYS A 111 2.17 -15.25 -12.58
C CYS A 111 0.94 -15.00 -13.47
N THR A 112 0.35 -13.81 -13.39
CA THR A 112 -0.84 -13.48 -14.17
C THR A 112 -0.46 -13.30 -15.65
N HIS A 113 -0.76 -14.33 -16.44
CA HIS A 113 -0.79 -14.28 -17.89
C HIS A 113 -1.81 -13.21 -18.36
N PRO A 114 -1.54 -12.42 -19.42
CA PRO A 114 -2.31 -11.22 -19.75
C PRO A 114 -3.65 -11.48 -20.48
N ARG A 115 -4.40 -12.51 -20.09
CA ARG A 115 -5.77 -12.73 -20.57
C ARG A 115 -6.62 -13.44 -19.52
N LEU A 116 -7.50 -12.68 -18.86
CA LEU A 116 -8.95 -12.92 -18.72
C LEU A 116 -9.52 -12.10 -17.55
N PRO A 117 -10.78 -11.62 -17.64
CA PRO A 117 -11.41 -10.86 -16.58
C PRO A 117 -12.13 -11.77 -15.57
N SER A 118 -12.15 -11.32 -14.32
CA SER A 118 -13.06 -11.72 -13.23
C SER A 118 -12.82 -13.09 -12.58
N VAL A 119 -12.49 -13.08 -11.29
CA VAL A 119 -13.36 -13.67 -10.26
C VAL A 119 -12.98 -13.16 -8.87
N HIS A 120 -14.00 -12.98 -8.05
CA HIS A 120 -13.94 -12.66 -6.63
C HIS A 120 -12.92 -13.53 -5.89
N HIS A 121 -11.91 -12.90 -5.32
CA HIS A 121 -11.15 -13.49 -4.22
C HIS A 121 -10.84 -12.40 -3.21
N GLN A 122 -11.68 -12.31 -2.17
CA GLN A 122 -11.29 -11.73 -0.89
C GLN A 122 -10.17 -12.64 -0.34
N SER A 123 -8.91 -12.36 -0.70
CA SER A 123 -7.78 -12.96 0.00
C SER A 123 -7.71 -12.35 1.39
N PHE A 124 -8.22 -13.11 2.36
CA PHE A 124 -7.84 -13.07 3.76
C PHE A 124 -6.31 -13.22 3.82
N TYR A 125 -5.58 -12.12 4.01
CA TYR A 125 -4.16 -12.18 4.36
C TYR A 125 -4.06 -12.37 5.87
N PRO A 126 -3.21 -13.29 6.37
CA PRO A 126 -3.00 -13.46 7.80
C PRO A 126 -2.35 -12.19 8.35
N SER A 127 -3.01 -11.62 9.34
CA SER A 127 -2.57 -10.49 10.15
C SER A 127 -1.18 -10.75 10.74
N HIS A 128 -0.15 -10.16 10.15
CA HIS A 128 1.18 -10.09 10.76
C HIS A 128 1.56 -8.61 10.97
N ARG A 129 1.59 -8.23 12.26
CA ARG A 129 2.12 -6.96 12.75
C ARG A 129 3.55 -6.78 12.25
N LEU A 130 3.77 -5.74 11.44
CA LEU A 130 5.11 -5.36 11.02
C LEU A 130 5.56 -4.17 11.87
N PHE A 131 6.17 -4.49 13.01
CA PHE A 131 6.91 -3.53 13.84
C PHE A 131 8.00 -2.87 12.99
N TRP A 132 8.00 -1.55 12.85
CA TRP A 132 9.19 -0.79 12.45
C TRP A 132 9.21 0.61 13.06
N LEU A 133 10.20 0.80 13.94
CA LEU A 133 10.77 2.00 14.61
C LEU A 133 10.02 2.60 15.81
#